data_AF-A0A6A7NBM4-F1
#
_entry.id   AF-A0A6A7NBM4-F1
#
_cell.length_a   1.000
_cell.length_b   1.000
_cell.length_c   1.000
_cell.angle_alpha   90.00
_cell.angle_beta   90.00
_cell.angle_gamma   90.00
#
_symmetry.space_group_name_H-M   'P 1'
#
loop_
_entity.id
_entity.type
_entity.pdbx_description
1 polymer ?
#
loop_
_entity_poly.entity_id
_entity_poly.type
_entity_poly.pdbx_seq_one_letter_code
_entity_poly.pdbx_strand_id
1 'polypeptide(L)'
;MRRFDGALQLQAPHALRLRFDDYAAWNARHPALPMAIAYHWRGWPMLDVRSTPVFYFFNGGTVRHVAAGWRDDSAKAGLIAGLDAIGL
;
A
#
# COMPACT_ATOMS: atom_id res chain seq x y z
N MET A 1 -11.85 -2.70 13.15
CA MET A 1 -10.40 -2.62 12.86
C MET A 1 -10.15 -3.50 11.63
N ARG A 2 -9.78 -2.94 10.47
CA ARG A 2 -9.49 -3.78 9.28
C ARG A 2 -8.22 -4.57 9.54
N ARG A 3 -8.21 -5.86 9.19
CA ARG A 3 -7.06 -6.75 9.32
C ARG A 3 -6.26 -6.76 8.01
N PHE A 4 -4.93 -6.76 8.12
CA PHE A 4 -3.98 -6.87 7.00
C PHE A 4 -3.55 -8.34 6.93
N ASP A 5 -4.37 -9.17 6.30
CA ASP A 5 -4.16 -10.63 6.29
C ASP A 5 -3.28 -11.10 5.11
N GLY A 6 -2.64 -10.17 4.37
CA GLY A 6 -1.78 -10.45 3.21
C GLY A 6 -0.35 -9.91 3.33
N ALA A 7 0.57 -10.44 2.50
CA ALA A 7 2.00 -10.06 2.48
C ALA A 7 2.28 -8.70 1.83
N LEU A 8 1.40 -8.20 0.97
CA LEU A 8 1.52 -6.87 0.39
C LEU A 8 0.12 -6.27 0.28
N GLN A 9 -0.07 -5.07 0.82
CA GLN A 9 -1.34 -4.37 0.75
C GLN A 9 -1.15 -3.02 0.06
N LEU A 10 -1.67 -2.94 -1.17
CA LEU A 10 -1.69 -1.69 -1.90
C LEU A 10 -2.75 -0.77 -1.30
N GLN A 11 -2.30 0.41 -0.87
CA GLN A 11 -3.20 1.47 -0.45
C GLN A 11 -3.01 2.65 -1.39
N ALA A 12 -4.11 3.05 -2.01
CA ALA A 12 -4.13 4.26 -2.80
C ALA A 12 -4.80 5.38 -2.00
N PRO A 13 -4.22 6.59 -2.03
CA PRO A 13 -4.85 7.75 -1.43
C PRO A 13 -6.21 7.98 -2.07
N HIS A 14 -7.14 8.58 -1.33
CA HIS A 14 -8.35 9.07 -1.97
C HIS A 14 -7.95 10.17 -2.96
N ALA A 15 -8.12 9.91 -4.25
CA ALA A 15 -8.20 11.00 -5.20
C ALA A 15 -9.44 11.84 -4.86
N LEU A 16 -9.45 13.12 -5.24
CA LEU A 16 -10.63 14.00 -5.17
C LEU A 16 -11.89 13.33 -5.74
N ARG A 17 -11.72 12.38 -6.66
CA ARG A 17 -12.78 11.51 -7.19
C ARG A 17 -12.36 10.04 -7.07
N LEU A 18 -13.00 9.30 -6.16
CA LEU A 18 -12.81 7.86 -6.03
C LEU A 18 -13.44 7.14 -7.23
N ARG A 19 -12.64 6.32 -7.93
CA ARG A 19 -13.10 5.44 -9.01
C ARG A 19 -13.18 4.01 -8.48
N PHE A 20 -14.25 3.68 -7.77
CA PHE A 20 -14.41 2.37 -7.12
C PHE A 20 -14.29 1.19 -8.09
N ASP A 21 -14.76 1.37 -9.33
CA ASP A 21 -14.71 0.34 -10.37
C ASP A 21 -13.28 -0.08 -10.72
N ASP A 22 -12.32 0.86 -10.70
CA ASP A 22 -10.91 0.57 -11.00
C ASP A 22 -10.29 -0.34 -9.92
N TYR A 23 -10.64 -0.13 -8.65
CA TYR A 23 -10.18 -0.96 -7.53
C TYR A 23 -10.82 -2.35 -7.59
N ALA A 24 -12.12 -2.43 -7.88
CA ALA A 24 -12.81 -3.70 -8.04
C ALA A 24 -12.23 -4.52 -9.19
N ALA A 25 -12.00 -3.88 -10.35
CA ALA A 25 -11.39 -4.51 -11.51
C ALA A 25 -9.95 -4.96 -11.28
N TRP A 26 -9.17 -4.22 -10.48
CA TRP A 26 -7.83 -4.65 -10.06
C TRP A 26 -7.91 -5.88 -9.14
N ASN A 27 -8.71 -5.82 -8.09
CA ASN A 27 -8.81 -6.89 -7.10
C ASN A 27 -9.31 -8.21 -7.72
N ALA A 28 -10.22 -8.14 -8.68
CA ALA A 28 -10.67 -9.30 -9.43
C ALA A 28 -9.56 -9.93 -10.28
N ARG A 29 -8.69 -9.10 -10.90
CA ARG A 29 -7.57 -9.58 -11.73
C ARG A 29 -6.36 -10.04 -10.92
N HIS A 30 -6.19 -9.51 -9.71
CA HIS A 30 -5.02 -9.76 -8.86
C HIS A 30 -5.45 -10.20 -7.46
N PRO A 31 -6.05 -11.39 -7.30
CA PRO A 31 -6.55 -11.86 -6.00
C PRO A 31 -5.44 -12.04 -4.96
N ALA A 32 -4.20 -12.29 -5.39
CA ALA A 32 -3.04 -12.34 -4.51
C ALA A 32 -2.56 -10.97 -4.02
N LEU A 33 -3.03 -9.87 -4.64
CA LEU A 33 -2.56 -8.51 -4.36
C LEU A 33 -3.74 -7.50 -4.35
N PRO A 34 -4.65 -7.60 -3.37
CA PRO A 34 -5.80 -6.70 -3.29
C PRO A 34 -5.38 -5.28 -2.88
N MET A 35 -6.03 -4.30 -3.49
CA MET A 35 -5.92 -2.88 -3.19
C MET A 35 -7.10 -2.41 -2.34
N ALA A 36 -6.81 -1.57 -1.34
CA ALA A 36 -7.79 -0.97 -0.45
C ALA A 36 -7.75 0.57 -0.50
N ILE A 37 -8.92 1.19 -0.39
CA ILE A 37 -9.04 2.66 -0.29
C ILE A 37 -8.81 3.10 1.16
N ALA A 38 -7.86 4.02 1.35
CA ALA A 38 -7.62 4.71 2.61
C ALA A 38 -8.67 5.83 2.82
N TYR A 39 -9.86 5.46 3.33
CA TYR A 39 -11.02 6.36 3.46
C TYR A 39 -10.83 7.47 4.51
N HIS A 40 -10.10 7.22 5.61
CA HIS A 40 -9.87 8.25 6.63
C HIS A 40 -8.58 8.01 7.41
N TRP A 41 -7.59 8.92 7.30
CA TRP A 41 -6.25 8.79 7.90
C TRP A 41 -6.25 8.56 9.42
N ARG A 42 -7.23 9.07 10.18
CA ARG A 42 -7.35 8.82 11.63
C ARG A 42 -7.56 7.34 12.02
N GLY A 43 -8.03 6.49 11.10
CA GLY A 43 -8.08 5.04 11.34
C GLY A 43 -6.72 4.34 11.22
N TRP A 44 -5.68 5.11 10.87
CA TRP A 44 -4.41 4.62 10.35
C TRP A 44 -3.22 5.46 10.88
N PRO A 45 -3.01 5.50 12.21
CA PRO A 45 -2.00 6.37 12.83
C PRO A 45 -0.55 6.03 12.42
N MET A 46 -0.32 4.88 11.79
CA MET A 46 0.98 4.48 11.24
C MET A 46 1.29 5.07 9.86
N LEU A 47 0.33 5.72 9.19
CA LEU A 47 0.53 6.28 7.86
C LEU A 47 0.90 7.77 7.94
N ASP A 48 2.17 8.12 7.71
CA ASP A 48 2.59 9.51 7.54
C ASP A 48 2.23 10.02 6.13
N VAL A 49 1.12 10.77 6.03
CA VAL A 49 0.50 11.23 4.77
C VAL A 49 1.28 12.38 4.09
N ARG A 50 2.52 12.67 4.49
CA ARG A 50 3.28 13.83 4.00
C ARG A 50 3.95 13.61 2.63
N SER A 51 3.95 12.40 2.10
CA SER A 51 4.49 12.08 0.77
C SER A 51 3.54 11.17 0.01
N THR A 52 3.49 11.28 -1.31
CA THR A 52 2.68 10.40 -2.17
C THR A 52 3.42 10.08 -3.47
N PRO A 53 3.39 8.83 -3.96
CA PRO A 53 2.83 7.65 -3.30
C PRO A 53 3.68 7.17 -2.11
N VAL A 54 3.07 6.51 -1.13
CA VAL A 54 3.77 5.78 -0.07
C VAL A 54 3.30 4.33 -0.10
N PHE A 55 4.26 3.41 -0.03
CA PHE A 55 4.06 1.98 -0.07
C PHE A 55 4.35 1.40 1.31
N TYR A 56 3.40 0.64 1.84
CA TYR A 56 3.50 -0.04 3.12
C TYR A 56 3.57 -1.54 2.88
N PHE A 57 4.63 -2.16 3.37
CA PHE A 57 4.88 -3.59 3.20
C PHE A 57 4.52 -4.29 4.51
N PHE A 58 3.59 -5.24 4.47
CA PHE A 58 3.02 -5.89 5.65
C PHE A 58 3.43 -7.35 5.73
N ASN A 59 3.78 -7.84 6.91
CA ASN A 59 3.93 -9.28 7.13
C ASN A 59 3.32 -9.64 8.48
N GLY A 60 2.32 -10.53 8.47
CA GLY A 60 1.58 -10.94 9.65
C GLY A 60 0.88 -9.76 10.34
N GLY A 61 0.18 -8.92 9.59
CA GLY A 61 -0.55 -7.77 10.14
C GLY A 61 0.29 -6.58 10.58
N THR A 62 1.63 -6.66 10.47
CA THR A 62 2.59 -5.65 10.95
C THR A 62 3.31 -4.99 9.79
N VAL A 63 3.44 -3.66 9.81
CA VAL A 63 4.26 -2.92 8.84
C VAL A 63 5.73 -3.27 9.07
N ARG A 64 6.40 -3.81 8.05
CA ARG A 64 7.83 -4.15 8.07
C ARG A 64 8.69 -3.11 7.38
N HIS A 65 8.13 -2.43 6.38
CA HIS A 65 8.84 -1.40 5.62
C HIS A 65 7.87 -0.33 5.10
N VAL A 66 8.41 0.88 4.91
CA VAL A 66 7.70 2.02 4.32
C VAL A 66 8.61 2.67 3.29
N ALA A 67 8.16 2.77 2.05
CA ALA A 67 8.87 3.44 0.97
C ALA A 67 8.03 4.59 0.41
N ALA A 68 8.66 5.74 0.17
CA ALA A 68 8.01 6.92 -0.41
C ALA A 68 8.54 7.17 -1.83
N GLY A 69 7.62 7.44 -2.75
CA GLY A 69 7.94 7.65 -4.16
C GLY A 69 8.30 6.36 -4.89
N TRP A 70 8.53 6.49 -6.20
CA TRP A 70 8.88 5.37 -7.10
C TRP A 70 9.59 5.84 -8.38
N ARG A 71 9.80 7.16 -8.53
CA ARG A 71 10.18 7.77 -9.81
C ARG A 71 11.68 7.72 -10.07
N ASP A 72 12.48 7.88 -9.03
CA ASP A 72 13.94 7.82 -9.11
C ASP A 72 14.46 6.47 -8.59
N ASP A 73 15.74 6.21 -8.86
CA ASP A 73 16.35 4.92 -8.56
C ASP A 73 16.52 4.68 -7.05
N SER A 74 16.62 5.74 -6.25
CA SER A 74 16.62 5.62 -4.78
C SER A 74 15.25 5.17 -4.28
N ALA A 75 14.18 5.75 -4.81
CA ALA A 75 12.81 5.34 -4.49
C ALA A 75 12.51 3.91 -4.95
N LYS A 76 13.00 3.50 -6.13
CA LYS A 76 12.89 2.10 -6.59
C LYS A 76 13.64 1.13 -5.68
N ALA A 77 14.84 1.48 -5.21
CA ALA A 77 15.58 0.65 -4.27
C ALA A 77 14.79 0.43 -2.97
N GLY A 78 14.10 1.46 -2.48
CA GLY A 78 13.18 1.34 -1.35
C GLY A 78 12.03 0.36 -1.59
N LEU A 79 11.49 0.30 -2.82
CA LEU A 79 10.46 -0.68 -3.17
C LEU A 79 11.00 -2.11 -3.15
N ILE A 80 12.20 -2.33 -3.69
CA ILE A 80 12.86 -3.64 -3.71
C ILE A 80 13.12 -4.11 -2.27
N ALA A 81 13.72 -3.25 -1.45
CA ALA A 81 13.96 -3.55 -0.03
C ALA A 81 12.65 -3.86 0.74
N GLY A 82 11.55 -3.22 0.36
CA GLY A 82 10.23 -3.49 0.90
C GLY A 82 9.71 -4.89 0.55
N LEU A 83 9.92 -5.35 -0.69
CA LEU A 83 9.56 -6.70 -1.14
C LEU A 83 10.39 -7.76 -0.40
N ASP A 84 11.71 -7.54 -0.30
CA ASP A 84 12.60 -8.43 0.47
C ASP A 84 12.14 -8.54 1.94
N ALA A 85 11.71 -7.42 2.55
CA ALA A 85 11.26 -7.38 3.95
C ALA A 85 9.96 -8.17 4.22
N ILE A 86 9.21 -8.54 3.19
CA ILE A 86 8.01 -9.38 3.27
C ILE A 86 8.20 -10.76 2.65
N GLY A 87 9.42 -11.07 2.17
CA GLY A 87 9.78 -12.36 1.58
C GLY A 87 9.30 -12.56 0.15
N LEU A 88 9.19 -11.47 -0.64
CA LEU A 88 8.83 -11.48 -2.07
C LEU A 88 9.99 -11.02 -2.94
#